data_AF-A0A1B8XYP2-F1
#
_entry.id   AF-A0A1B8XYP2-F1
#
_cell.length_a   1.000
_cell.length_b   1.000
_cell.length_c   1.000
_cell.angle_alpha   90.00
_cell.angle_beta   90.00
_cell.angle_gamma   90.00
#
_symmetry.space_group_name_H-M   'P 1'
#
loop_
_entity.id
_entity.type
_entity.pdbx_description
1 polymer ?
#
loop_
_entity_poly.entity_id
_entity_poly.type
_entity_poly.pdbx_seq_one_letter_code
_entity_poly.pdbx_strand_id
1 'polypeptide(L)'
;MNQITELHSMNRTTEHHTLNKTTELYSLNQITKLHSLKEITELHSLNKTTELLNTELHSLNQNNELHSLNKTTELHSLNKTTELHSLNQITELHSMNKTTEHHSLNKSTELHSLNKTTELHSLNQITKLHSLKEITELHSLNKTTELHSLNQNTELHSLNQNNELHSLNKTTELHSLNQNTELHSMNKTTELHSLNQNNELHSLNKTTELHTLNQNNELHSLNKTTELHSLNKTTELHSLNQITELHSLKEITELHSLNKTTELHSLNQNTELHSLNQNTELHSLK
;
A
#
# COMPACT_ATOMS: atom_id res chain seq x y z
N MET A 1 -39.88 -7.45 11.26
CA MET A 1 -38.45 -7.12 11.31
C MET A 1 -37.77 -8.30 11.98
N ASN A 2 -37.32 -9.26 11.18
CA ASN A 2 -37.01 -10.60 11.68
C ASN A 2 -35.64 -10.57 12.37
N GLN A 3 -35.61 -10.73 13.68
CA GLN A 3 -34.40 -11.11 14.41
C GLN A 3 -34.24 -12.62 14.23
N ILE A 4 -33.10 -13.05 13.72
CA ILE A 4 -32.78 -14.47 13.54
C ILE A 4 -31.52 -14.73 14.36
N THR A 5 -31.55 -15.72 15.25
CA THR A 5 -30.37 -16.10 16.03
C THR A 5 -29.33 -16.76 15.12
N GLU A 6 -29.77 -17.66 14.25
CA GLU A 6 -28.87 -18.48 13.44
C GLU A 6 -29.51 -18.79 12.08
N LEU A 7 -28.76 -18.62 11.00
CA LEU A 7 -29.17 -19.00 9.65
C LEU A 7 -28.09 -19.86 8.98
N HIS A 8 -28.41 -21.13 8.74
CA HIS A 8 -27.45 -22.10 8.25
C HIS A 8 -27.16 -21.96 6.75
N SER A 9 -28.21 -21.81 5.92
CA SER A 9 -28.02 -21.63 4.47
C SER A 9 -29.20 -20.96 3.80
N MET A 10 -28.91 -20.07 2.84
CA MET A 10 -29.86 -19.58 1.85
C MET A 10 -29.27 -19.87 0.47
N ASN A 11 -30.01 -20.62 -0.36
CA ASN A 11 -29.42 -21.22 -1.57
C ASN A 11 -29.69 -20.49 -2.88
N ARG A 12 -30.83 -19.79 -3.05
CA ARG A 12 -31.18 -19.08 -4.30
C ARG A 12 -32.24 -17.99 -4.04
N THR A 13 -31.91 -16.73 -4.27
CA THR A 13 -32.89 -15.63 -4.33
C THR A 13 -32.42 -14.53 -5.28
N THR A 14 -33.32 -13.98 -6.11
CA THR A 14 -32.98 -12.93 -7.09
C THR A 14 -32.68 -11.60 -6.43
N GLU A 15 -33.43 -11.22 -5.39
CA GLU A 15 -33.29 -9.92 -4.75
C GLU A 15 -33.66 -10.01 -3.27
N HIS A 16 -32.85 -9.39 -2.41
CA HIS A 16 -33.17 -9.19 -0.99
C HIS A 16 -32.83 -7.75 -0.59
N HIS A 17 -33.77 -7.06 0.05
CA HIS A 17 -33.61 -5.65 0.39
C HIS A 17 -32.76 -5.44 1.66
N THR A 18 -33.10 -6.08 2.78
CA THR A 18 -32.35 -5.87 4.03
C THR A 18 -32.46 -7.06 4.98
N LEU A 19 -31.32 -7.59 5.43
CA LEU A 19 -31.27 -8.44 6.63
C LEU A 19 -30.84 -7.56 7.81
N ASN A 20 -31.71 -7.42 8.80
CA ASN A 20 -31.58 -6.36 9.80
C ASN A 20 -30.75 -6.71 11.03
N LYS A 21 -30.76 -7.99 11.45
CA LYS A 21 -30.01 -8.48 12.60
C LYS A 21 -29.93 -10.00 12.60
N THR A 22 -28.71 -10.52 12.61
CA THR A 22 -28.44 -11.96 12.70
C THR A 22 -27.22 -12.19 13.58
N THR A 23 -27.26 -13.14 14.53
CA THR A 23 -26.05 -13.47 15.30
C THR A 23 -25.07 -14.21 14.40
N GLU A 24 -25.47 -15.36 13.86
CA GLU A 24 -24.60 -16.21 13.04
C GLU A 24 -25.23 -16.50 11.66
N LEU A 25 -24.45 -16.27 10.60
CA LEU A 25 -24.79 -16.61 9.22
C LEU A 25 -23.68 -17.47 8.61
N TYR A 26 -23.96 -18.75 8.37
CA TYR A 26 -22.97 -19.70 7.87
C TYR A 26 -22.71 -19.59 6.38
N SER A 27 -23.78 -19.56 5.58
CA SER A 27 -23.64 -19.58 4.13
C SER A 27 -24.76 -18.86 3.41
N LEU A 28 -24.37 -18.01 2.46
CA LEU A 28 -25.28 -17.37 1.52
C LEU A 28 -24.79 -17.66 0.10
N ASN A 29 -25.56 -18.48 -0.63
CA ASN A 29 -25.20 -18.97 -1.95
C ASN A 29 -26.18 -18.44 -3.00
N GLN A 30 -25.66 -18.01 -4.16
CA GLN A 30 -26.43 -17.58 -5.35
C GLN A 30 -27.44 -16.44 -5.11
N ILE A 31 -26.96 -15.24 -4.77
CA ILE A 31 -27.75 -14.01 -4.80
C ILE A 31 -27.35 -13.17 -6.00
N THR A 32 -28.32 -12.64 -6.75
CA THR A 32 -28.03 -11.67 -7.82
C THR A 32 -27.82 -10.28 -7.22
N LYS A 33 -28.73 -9.82 -6.35
CA LYS A 33 -28.64 -8.50 -5.72
C LYS A 33 -28.97 -8.54 -4.23
N LEU A 34 -28.07 -8.00 -3.41
CA LEU A 34 -28.27 -7.80 -1.98
C LEU A 34 -28.00 -6.34 -1.64
N HIS A 35 -29.03 -5.61 -1.21
CA HIS A 35 -28.89 -4.19 -0.95
C HIS A 35 -28.19 -3.89 0.39
N SER A 36 -28.55 -4.60 1.47
CA SER A 36 -27.89 -4.36 2.76
C SER A 36 -27.93 -5.56 3.72
N LEU A 37 -26.81 -5.78 4.41
CA LEU A 37 -26.71 -6.57 5.64
C LEU A 37 -26.33 -5.63 6.78
N LYS A 38 -27.14 -5.64 7.86
CA LYS A 38 -26.96 -4.77 9.02
C LYS A 38 -26.85 -5.61 10.29
N GLU A 39 -25.90 -5.27 11.16
CA GLU A 39 -25.71 -5.87 12.49
C GLU A 39 -25.60 -7.40 12.44
N ILE A 40 -24.48 -7.90 11.92
CA ILE A 40 -24.12 -9.32 11.93
C ILE A 40 -22.98 -9.55 12.93
N THR A 41 -23.11 -10.53 13.82
CA THR A 41 -21.99 -10.87 14.71
C THR A 41 -20.93 -11.64 13.93
N GLU A 42 -21.33 -12.75 13.31
CA GLU A 42 -20.42 -13.62 12.54
C GLU A 42 -20.99 -13.98 11.16
N LEU A 43 -20.21 -13.77 10.11
CA LEU A 43 -20.49 -14.22 8.74
C LEU A 43 -19.37 -15.13 8.24
N HIS A 44 -19.67 -16.42 8.08
CA HIS A 44 -18.67 -17.42 7.69
C HIS A 44 -18.32 -17.37 6.20
N SER A 45 -19.32 -17.38 5.33
CA SER A 45 -19.05 -17.36 3.90
C SER A 45 -20.17 -16.76 3.06
N LEU A 46 -19.81 -15.82 2.19
CA LEU A 46 -20.63 -15.36 1.09
C LEU A 46 -19.97 -15.77 -0.23
N ASN A 47 -20.58 -16.72 -0.94
CA ASN A 47 -20.01 -17.37 -2.12
C ASN A 47 -20.92 -17.29 -3.35
N LYS A 48 -20.28 -17.14 -4.51
CA LYS A 48 -20.91 -17.35 -5.81
C LYS A 48 -20.63 -18.76 -6.35
N THR A 49 -21.68 -19.47 -6.76
CA THR A 49 -21.59 -20.63 -7.69
C THR A 49 -21.95 -20.18 -9.12
N THR A 50 -21.38 -20.86 -10.10
CA THR A 50 -21.00 -20.39 -11.44
C THR A 50 -22.11 -19.93 -12.41
N GLU A 51 -23.38 -19.78 -12.00
CA GLU A 51 -24.52 -19.66 -12.93
C GLU A 51 -25.13 -18.26 -13.15
N LEU A 52 -24.75 -17.19 -12.43
CA LEU A 52 -25.36 -15.86 -12.60
C LEU A 52 -24.34 -14.73 -12.77
N LEU A 53 -24.48 -13.91 -13.81
CA LEU A 53 -23.67 -12.70 -14.04
C LEU A 53 -24.01 -11.63 -12.98
N ASN A 54 -23.03 -11.11 -12.25
CA ASN A 54 -23.17 -9.93 -11.36
C ASN A 54 -23.83 -10.21 -9.99
N THR A 55 -22.98 -10.48 -8.98
CA THR A 55 -23.30 -10.32 -7.57
C THR A 55 -22.97 -8.86 -7.20
N GLU A 56 -24.00 -8.02 -7.11
CA GLU A 56 -23.86 -6.65 -6.59
C GLU A 56 -24.25 -6.64 -5.11
N LEU A 57 -23.28 -6.24 -4.28
CA LEU A 57 -23.45 -6.06 -2.84
C LEU A 57 -23.28 -4.59 -2.49
N HIS A 58 -24.37 -3.93 -2.11
CA HIS A 58 -24.31 -2.48 -1.92
C HIS A 58 -23.72 -2.10 -0.55
N SER A 59 -24.10 -2.77 0.55
CA SER A 59 -23.49 -2.47 1.84
C SER A 59 -23.49 -3.62 2.84
N LEU A 60 -22.38 -3.78 3.56
CA LEU A 60 -22.25 -4.53 4.81
C LEU A 60 -21.89 -3.56 5.93
N ASN A 61 -22.71 -3.52 6.99
CA ASN A 61 -22.55 -2.55 8.07
C ASN A 61 -22.56 -3.24 9.44
N GLN A 62 -21.57 -2.89 10.29
CA GLN A 62 -21.46 -3.35 11.68
C GLN A 62 -21.33 -4.88 11.76
N ASN A 63 -20.16 -5.37 11.38
CA ASN A 63 -19.80 -6.78 11.49
C ASN A 63 -18.73 -6.95 12.57
N ASN A 64 -18.91 -7.91 13.48
CA ASN A 64 -17.80 -8.24 14.39
C ASN A 64 -16.77 -9.05 13.60
N GLU A 65 -17.18 -10.16 13.01
CA GLU A 65 -16.28 -11.08 12.30
C GLU A 65 -16.84 -11.48 10.93
N LEU A 66 -16.02 -11.31 9.90
CA LEU A 66 -16.30 -11.75 8.54
C LEU A 66 -15.18 -12.68 8.07
N HIS A 67 -15.46 -13.98 7.96
CA HIS A 67 -14.44 -14.97 7.60
C HIS A 67 -14.13 -14.96 6.08
N SER A 68 -15.14 -14.94 5.21
CA SER A 68 -14.87 -14.96 3.76
C SER A 68 -15.94 -14.32 2.90
N LEU A 69 -15.49 -13.54 1.92
CA LEU A 69 -16.28 -13.09 0.77
C LEU A 69 -15.55 -13.47 -0.52
N ASN A 70 -16.17 -14.30 -1.36
CA ASN A 70 -15.53 -14.83 -2.55
C ASN A 70 -16.33 -14.54 -3.83
N LYS A 71 -15.61 -14.16 -4.90
CA LYS A 71 -16.14 -13.99 -6.27
C LYS A 71 -17.26 -12.96 -6.34
N THR A 72 -16.98 -11.76 -5.84
CA THR A 72 -17.90 -10.62 -5.88
C THR A 72 -17.60 -9.77 -7.10
N THR A 73 -18.62 -9.44 -7.89
CA THR A 73 -18.44 -8.51 -9.01
C THR A 73 -18.26 -7.09 -8.47
N GLU A 74 -19.16 -6.64 -7.61
CA GLU A 74 -19.10 -5.29 -7.08
C GLU A 74 -19.51 -5.24 -5.61
N LEU A 75 -18.68 -4.63 -4.78
CA LEU A 75 -18.97 -4.29 -3.38
C LEU A 75 -18.87 -2.77 -3.20
N HIS A 76 -19.99 -2.10 -2.95
CA HIS A 76 -19.97 -0.64 -2.80
C HIS A 76 -19.41 -0.19 -1.44
N SER A 77 -19.79 -0.87 -0.35
CA SER A 77 -19.31 -0.47 0.97
C SER A 77 -19.22 -1.61 1.98
N LEU A 78 -18.12 -1.62 2.74
CA LEU A 78 -17.96 -2.38 3.98
C LEU A 78 -17.62 -1.41 5.11
N ASN A 79 -18.51 -1.25 6.08
CA ASN A 79 -18.35 -0.27 7.16
C ASN A 79 -18.36 -0.93 8.53
N LYS A 80 -17.42 -0.51 9.39
CA LYS A 80 -17.29 -0.95 10.79
C LYS A 80 -17.22 -2.48 10.87
N THR A 81 -16.05 -3.00 10.52
CA THR A 81 -15.73 -4.42 10.67
C THR A 81 -14.66 -4.55 11.76
N THR A 82 -14.87 -5.40 12.77
CA THR A 82 -13.80 -5.63 13.75
C THR A 82 -12.72 -6.48 13.10
N GLU A 83 -13.09 -7.66 12.61
CA GLU A 83 -12.16 -8.63 12.04
C GLU A 83 -12.66 -9.11 10.66
N LEU A 84 -11.78 -9.04 9.66
CA LEU A 84 -12.02 -9.52 8.31
C LEU A 84 -10.91 -10.48 7.91
N HIS A 85 -11.24 -11.75 7.71
CA HIS A 85 -10.23 -12.74 7.37
C HIS A 85 -9.86 -12.74 5.88
N SER A 86 -10.86 -12.80 4.99
CA SER A 86 -10.55 -12.89 3.55
C SER A 86 -11.59 -12.27 2.62
N LEU A 87 -11.09 -11.49 1.65
CA LEU A 87 -11.81 -11.09 0.46
C LEU A 87 -11.07 -11.64 -0.77
N ASN A 88 -11.69 -12.55 -1.53
CA ASN A 88 -11.05 -13.18 -2.69
C ASN A 88 -11.81 -12.92 -3.99
N GLN A 89 -11.08 -12.60 -5.06
CA GLN A 89 -11.62 -12.43 -6.41
C GLN A 89 -12.74 -11.38 -6.47
N ILE A 90 -12.42 -10.16 -6.05
CA ILE A 90 -13.34 -9.01 -6.09
C ILE A 90 -13.03 -8.18 -7.33
N THR A 91 -13.96 -8.05 -8.28
CA THR A 91 -13.71 -7.21 -9.44
C THR A 91 -13.60 -5.74 -9.01
N GLU A 92 -14.61 -5.21 -8.32
CA GLU A 92 -14.61 -3.81 -7.86
C GLU A 92 -15.03 -3.69 -6.39
N LEU A 93 -14.24 -2.95 -5.61
CA LEU A 93 -14.56 -2.55 -4.24
C LEU A 93 -14.43 -1.03 -4.10
N HIS A 94 -15.57 -0.35 -3.88
CA HIS A 94 -15.62 1.11 -3.79
C HIS A 94 -15.10 1.66 -2.46
N SER A 95 -15.51 1.06 -1.33
CA SER A 95 -15.08 1.57 -0.03
C SER A 95 -15.04 0.51 1.07
N MET A 96 -13.99 0.55 1.88
CA MET A 96 -13.91 -0.11 3.17
C MET A 96 -13.53 0.93 4.23
N ASN A 97 -14.34 1.06 5.28
CA ASN A 97 -14.20 2.12 6.27
C ASN A 97 -14.29 1.59 7.69
N LYS A 98 -13.30 1.91 8.51
CA LYS A 98 -13.15 1.46 9.91
C LYS A 98 -13.11 -0.07 9.98
N THR A 99 -11.93 -0.61 9.72
CA THR A 99 -11.62 -2.02 9.94
C THR A 99 -10.57 -2.12 11.04
N THR A 100 -10.77 -2.94 12.07
CA THR A 100 -9.71 -3.10 13.08
C THR A 100 -8.62 -3.99 12.50
N GLU A 101 -8.99 -5.18 12.05
CA GLU A 101 -8.05 -6.16 11.52
C GLU A 101 -8.53 -6.72 10.17
N HIS A 102 -7.64 -6.73 9.18
CA HIS A 102 -7.87 -7.34 7.88
C HIS A 102 -6.71 -8.27 7.50
N HIS A 103 -6.97 -9.57 7.43
CA HIS A 103 -5.93 -10.54 7.14
C HIS A 103 -5.57 -10.63 5.65
N SER A 104 -6.55 -10.65 4.72
CA SER A 104 -6.22 -10.83 3.30
C SER A 104 -7.23 -10.25 2.30
N LEU A 105 -6.72 -9.44 1.37
CA LEU A 105 -7.35 -9.18 0.06
C LEU A 105 -6.56 -9.89 -1.03
N ASN A 106 -7.21 -10.76 -1.80
CA ASN A 106 -6.56 -11.52 -2.85
C ASN A 106 -7.29 -11.37 -4.18
N LYS A 107 -6.54 -10.99 -5.23
CA LYS A 107 -7.03 -10.80 -6.60
C LYS A 107 -8.16 -9.78 -6.66
N SER A 108 -7.80 -8.51 -6.83
CA SER A 108 -8.76 -7.46 -7.10
C SER A 108 -8.43 -6.72 -8.39
N THR A 109 -9.45 -6.40 -9.19
CA THR A 109 -9.23 -5.55 -10.36
C THR A 109 -9.14 -4.10 -9.90
N GLU A 110 -10.14 -3.61 -9.16
CA GLU A 110 -10.20 -2.21 -8.77
C GLU A 110 -10.62 -2.04 -7.31
N LEU A 111 -9.77 -1.33 -6.57
CA LEU A 111 -9.99 -0.96 -5.18
C LEU A 111 -9.90 0.56 -5.04
N HIS A 112 -11.04 1.20 -4.77
CA HIS A 112 -11.12 2.66 -4.72
C HIS A 112 -10.63 3.22 -3.37
N SER A 113 -11.09 2.69 -2.24
CA SER A 113 -10.68 3.26 -0.95
C SER A 113 -10.69 2.29 0.23
N LEU A 114 -9.60 2.29 1.00
CA LEU A 114 -9.53 1.80 2.38
C LEU A 114 -9.25 2.97 3.30
N ASN A 115 -10.09 3.14 4.32
CA ASN A 115 -10.00 4.26 5.24
C ASN A 115 -10.08 3.77 6.69
N LYS A 116 -9.12 4.18 7.51
CA LYS A 116 -9.01 3.85 8.93
C LYS A 116 -8.95 2.34 9.14
N THR A 117 -7.76 1.78 8.96
CA THR A 117 -7.48 0.39 9.31
C THR A 117 -6.41 0.35 10.39
N THR A 118 -6.65 -0.37 11.48
CA THR A 118 -5.57 -0.56 12.47
C THR A 118 -4.51 -1.48 11.88
N GLU A 119 -4.88 -2.69 11.49
CA GLU A 119 -3.94 -3.68 10.98
C GLU A 119 -4.41 -4.30 9.66
N LEU A 120 -3.52 -4.26 8.66
CA LEU A 120 -3.73 -4.85 7.35
C LEU A 120 -2.57 -5.78 7.02
N HIS A 121 -2.82 -7.09 7.05
CA HIS A 121 -1.77 -8.09 6.88
C HIS A 121 -1.34 -8.25 5.42
N SER A 122 -2.30 -8.38 4.48
CA SER A 122 -1.94 -8.62 3.08
C SER A 122 -2.93 -8.08 2.06
N LEU A 123 -2.36 -7.46 1.03
CA LEU A 123 -3.01 -7.10 -0.23
C LEU A 123 -2.21 -7.73 -1.38
N ASN A 124 -2.85 -8.61 -2.17
CA ASN A 124 -2.15 -9.38 -3.19
C ASN A 124 -2.86 -9.35 -4.55
N GLN A 125 -2.10 -9.12 -5.61
CA GLN A 125 -2.55 -9.11 -7.01
C GLN A 125 -3.68 -8.09 -7.24
N ILE A 126 -3.37 -6.81 -7.07
CA ILE A 126 -4.31 -5.72 -7.29
C ILE A 126 -3.98 -5.04 -8.62
N THR A 127 -4.94 -4.88 -9.52
CA THR A 127 -4.66 -4.13 -10.75
C THR A 127 -4.60 -2.63 -10.44
N LYS A 128 -5.65 -2.07 -9.83
CA LYS A 128 -5.70 -0.65 -9.48
C LYS A 128 -6.10 -0.44 -8.03
N LEU A 129 -5.30 0.33 -7.32
CA LEU A 129 -5.56 0.78 -5.96
C LEU A 129 -5.49 2.30 -5.89
N HIS A 130 -6.64 2.95 -5.66
CA HIS A 130 -6.69 4.41 -5.67
C HIS A 130 -6.21 5.03 -4.35
N SER A 131 -6.69 4.52 -3.20
CA SER A 131 -6.30 5.13 -1.92
C SER A 131 -6.30 4.19 -0.73
N LEU A 132 -5.20 4.22 0.02
CA LEU A 132 -5.09 3.74 1.40
C LEU A 132 -4.87 4.95 2.32
N LYS A 133 -5.75 5.13 3.30
CA LYS A 133 -5.72 6.28 4.21
C LYS A 133 -5.83 5.86 5.68
N GLU A 134 -4.95 6.45 6.50
CA GLU A 134 -4.94 6.26 7.96
C GLU A 134 -4.83 4.77 8.33
N ILE A 135 -3.76 4.12 7.86
CA ILE A 135 -3.44 2.73 8.24
C ILE A 135 -2.40 2.77 9.36
N THR A 136 -2.65 2.07 10.47
CA THR A 136 -1.63 2.01 11.54
C THR A 136 -0.50 1.09 11.09
N GLU A 137 -0.82 -0.14 10.71
CA GLU A 137 0.17 -1.12 10.27
C GLU A 137 -0.27 -1.82 8.97
N LEU A 138 0.62 -1.81 7.97
CA LEU A 138 0.46 -2.57 6.73
C LEU A 138 1.67 -3.50 6.55
N HIS A 139 1.42 -4.81 6.64
CA HIS A 139 2.46 -5.82 6.53
C HIS A 139 2.92 -6.07 5.08
N SER A 140 1.98 -6.19 4.14
CA SER A 140 2.38 -6.47 2.75
C SER A 140 1.39 -5.97 1.70
N LEU A 141 1.96 -5.32 0.68
CA LEU A 141 1.32 -5.07 -0.61
C LEU A 141 2.18 -5.70 -1.71
N ASN A 142 1.61 -6.67 -2.43
CA ASN A 142 2.32 -7.48 -3.40
C ASN A 142 1.61 -7.49 -4.76
N LYS A 143 2.37 -7.24 -5.84
CA LYS A 143 1.89 -7.22 -7.23
C LYS A 143 0.74 -6.24 -7.42
N THR A 144 1.08 -4.96 -7.46
CA THR A 144 0.13 -3.90 -7.82
C THR A 144 0.50 -3.30 -9.17
N THR A 145 -0.43 -3.23 -10.11
CA THR A 145 -0.13 -2.53 -11.38
C THR A 145 -0.08 -1.03 -11.13
N GLU A 146 -1.10 -0.45 -10.50
CA GLU A 146 -1.19 0.98 -10.27
C GLU A 146 -1.65 1.29 -8.84
N LEU A 147 -0.85 2.08 -8.13
CA LEU A 147 -1.16 2.58 -6.79
C LEU A 147 -1.10 4.11 -6.77
N HIS A 148 -2.26 4.76 -6.61
CA HIS A 148 -2.32 6.21 -6.65
C HIS A 148 -1.89 6.89 -5.33
N SER A 149 -2.33 6.40 -4.17
CA SER A 149 -2.01 7.07 -2.91
C SER A 149 -1.98 6.19 -1.67
N LEU A 150 -0.92 6.36 -0.88
CA LEU A 150 -0.80 5.94 0.52
C LEU A 150 -0.64 7.19 1.39
N ASN A 151 -1.53 7.41 2.35
CA ASN A 151 -1.53 8.62 3.16
C ASN A 151 -1.73 8.33 4.65
N GLN A 152 -0.83 8.87 5.48
CA GLN A 152 -0.83 8.71 6.94
C GLN A 152 -0.73 7.25 7.36
N ASN A 153 0.45 6.66 7.15
CA ASN A 153 0.75 5.31 7.63
C ASN A 153 1.75 5.37 8.78
N THR A 154 1.53 4.58 9.82
CA THR A 154 2.52 4.49 10.90
C THR A 154 3.63 3.55 10.47
N GLU A 155 3.32 2.28 10.22
CA GLU A 155 4.30 1.27 9.86
C GLU A 155 3.92 0.56 8.56
N LEU A 156 4.91 0.40 7.69
CA LEU A 156 4.77 -0.23 6.39
C LEU A 156 5.93 -1.21 6.17
N HIS A 157 5.64 -2.51 6.28
CA HIS A 157 6.68 -3.54 6.23
C HIS A 157 7.17 -3.82 4.81
N SER A 158 6.27 -4.00 3.84
CA SER A 158 6.71 -4.33 2.48
C SER A 158 5.77 -3.86 1.36
N LEU A 159 6.38 -3.24 0.34
CA LEU A 159 5.80 -3.01 -0.98
C LEU A 159 6.66 -3.71 -2.02
N ASN A 160 6.10 -4.71 -2.68
CA ASN A 160 6.82 -5.55 -3.63
C ASN A 160 6.13 -5.60 -4.99
N GLN A 161 6.91 -5.47 -6.06
CA GLN A 161 6.44 -5.67 -7.43
C GLN A 161 5.31 -4.72 -7.82
N ASN A 162 5.51 -3.41 -7.65
CA ASN A 162 4.55 -2.41 -8.13
C ASN A 162 5.02 -1.80 -9.45
N ASN A 163 4.15 -1.72 -10.45
CA ASN A 163 4.56 -1.06 -11.69
C ASN A 163 4.59 0.46 -11.49
N GLU A 164 3.49 1.06 -11.04
CA GLU A 164 3.42 2.50 -10.83
C GLU A 164 2.91 2.85 -9.44
N LEU A 165 3.68 3.70 -8.75
CA LEU A 165 3.38 4.23 -7.42
C LEU A 165 3.42 5.76 -7.45
N HIS A 166 2.25 6.39 -7.40
CA HIS A 166 2.11 7.84 -7.55
C HIS A 166 2.53 8.62 -6.30
N SER A 167 2.05 8.22 -5.11
CA SER A 167 2.34 8.99 -3.89
C SER A 167 2.33 8.18 -2.59
N LEU A 168 3.40 8.36 -1.80
CA LEU A 168 3.47 8.03 -0.38
C LEU A 168 3.60 9.33 0.42
N ASN A 169 2.69 9.58 1.36
CA ASN A 169 2.67 10.82 2.14
C ASN A 169 2.49 10.53 3.63
N LYS A 170 3.40 11.08 4.45
CA LYS A 170 3.43 10.91 5.92
C LYS A 170 3.49 9.43 6.30
N THR A 171 4.69 8.87 6.18
CA THR A 171 5.00 7.53 6.69
C THR A 171 5.94 7.67 7.87
N THR A 172 5.64 7.01 8.99
CA THR A 172 6.61 6.99 10.10
C THR A 172 7.75 6.04 9.75
N GLU A 173 7.43 4.79 9.47
CA GLU A 173 8.42 3.76 9.18
C GLU A 173 8.06 2.97 7.91
N LEU A 174 9.03 2.83 7.01
CA LEU A 174 8.95 1.97 5.83
C LEU A 174 10.16 1.03 5.80
N HIS A 175 9.91 -0.26 6.00
CA HIS A 175 10.96 -1.28 6.02
C HIS A 175 11.50 -1.58 4.61
N SER A 176 10.61 -1.83 3.64
CA SER A 176 11.06 -2.22 2.30
C SER A 176 10.14 -1.78 1.17
N LEU A 177 10.78 -1.24 0.12
CA LEU A 177 10.19 -0.99 -1.19
C LEU A 177 11.08 -1.65 -2.26
N ASN A 178 10.57 -2.69 -2.93
CA ASN A 178 11.36 -3.53 -3.82
C ASN A 178 10.69 -3.79 -5.18
N GLN A 179 11.49 -3.80 -6.23
CA GLN A 179 11.06 -4.13 -7.60
C GLN A 179 9.93 -3.22 -8.10
N ASN A 180 10.13 -1.90 -8.08
CA ASN A 180 9.15 -0.96 -8.63
C ASN A 180 9.61 -0.41 -9.97
N THR A 181 8.69 -0.28 -10.92
CA THR A 181 9.06 0.35 -12.20
C THR A 181 9.14 1.86 -12.03
N GLU A 182 8.12 2.48 -11.46
CA GLU A 182 8.07 3.93 -11.29
C GLU A 182 7.53 4.33 -9.91
N LEU A 183 8.27 5.19 -9.21
CA LEU A 183 7.84 5.88 -8.00
C LEU A 183 7.90 7.39 -8.22
N HIS A 184 6.72 8.03 -8.28
CA HIS A 184 6.57 9.47 -8.53
C HIS A 184 6.93 10.33 -7.31
N SER A 185 6.44 9.98 -6.11
CA SER A 185 6.71 10.81 -4.95
C SER A 185 6.63 10.09 -3.61
N MET A 186 7.59 10.41 -2.74
CA MET A 186 7.58 10.10 -1.32
C MET A 186 7.82 11.38 -0.51
N ASN A 187 6.88 11.73 0.37
CA ASN A 187 6.92 12.99 1.10
C ASN A 187 6.71 12.76 2.60
N LYS A 188 7.64 13.29 3.41
CA LYS A 188 7.66 13.16 4.87
C LYS A 188 7.71 11.70 5.31
N THR A 189 8.90 11.14 5.27
CA THR A 189 9.19 9.83 5.83
C THR A 189 10.11 10.01 7.05
N THR A 190 9.77 9.42 8.19
CA THR A 190 10.70 9.48 9.33
C THR A 190 11.85 8.51 9.07
N GLU A 191 11.54 7.24 8.86
CA GLU A 191 12.54 6.21 8.61
C GLU A 191 12.19 5.37 7.36
N LEU A 192 13.19 5.20 6.50
CA LEU A 192 13.15 4.32 5.34
C LEU A 192 14.37 3.38 5.38
N HIS A 193 14.13 2.10 5.63
CA HIS A 193 15.24 1.13 5.70
C HIS A 193 15.76 0.73 4.31
N SER A 194 14.89 0.40 3.36
CA SER A 194 15.37 -0.06 2.06
C SER A 194 14.48 0.31 0.87
N LEU A 195 15.15 0.81 -0.18
CA LEU A 195 14.60 1.01 -1.51
C LEU A 195 15.51 0.31 -2.52
N ASN A 196 15.01 -0.76 -3.14
CA ASN A 196 15.82 -1.67 -3.95
C ASN A 196 15.19 -1.96 -5.32
N GLN A 197 16.02 -2.04 -6.36
CA GLN A 197 15.60 -2.44 -7.71
C GLN A 197 14.46 -1.56 -8.26
N ASN A 198 14.67 -0.25 -8.35
CA ASN A 198 13.69 0.66 -8.93
C ASN A 198 14.19 1.19 -10.28
N ASN A 199 13.33 1.21 -11.29
CA ASN A 199 13.76 1.77 -12.58
C ASN A 199 13.78 3.29 -12.48
N GLU A 200 12.69 3.92 -12.06
CA GLU A 200 12.60 5.37 -11.98
C GLU A 200 12.05 5.84 -10.63
N LEU A 201 12.76 6.80 -10.03
CA LEU A 201 12.41 7.44 -8.77
C LEU A 201 12.46 8.95 -8.92
N HIS A 202 11.28 9.57 -8.99
CA HIS A 202 11.13 11.01 -9.27
C HIS A 202 11.46 11.90 -8.07
N SER A 203 10.95 11.57 -6.87
CA SER A 203 11.22 12.43 -5.71
C SER A 203 11.09 11.73 -4.36
N LEU A 204 12.12 11.90 -3.53
CA LEU A 204 12.03 11.79 -2.07
C LEU A 204 12.22 13.16 -1.43
N ASN A 205 11.27 13.57 -0.60
CA ASN A 205 11.26 14.89 0.03
C ASN A 205 11.01 14.77 1.54
N LYS A 206 11.90 15.36 2.34
CA LYS A 206 11.86 15.34 3.81
C LYS A 206 11.91 13.91 4.35
N THR A 207 13.11 13.36 4.35
CA THR A 207 13.39 12.09 5.01
C THR A 207 14.26 12.34 6.23
N THR A 208 13.91 11.77 7.39
CA THR A 208 14.82 11.89 8.55
C THR A 208 15.97 10.93 8.36
N GLU A 209 15.70 9.63 8.24
CA GLU A 209 16.71 8.60 8.06
C GLU A 209 16.40 7.72 6.84
N LEU A 210 17.42 7.55 6.00
CA LEU A 210 17.40 6.65 4.84
C LEU A 210 18.60 5.70 4.91
N HIS A 211 18.34 4.41 5.19
CA HIS A 211 19.41 3.43 5.36
C HIS A 211 20.01 2.98 4.02
N THR A 212 19.19 2.55 3.06
CA THR A 212 19.74 2.02 1.80
C THR A 212 18.87 2.36 0.60
N LEU A 213 19.52 2.92 -0.42
CA LEU A 213 19.02 3.03 -1.78
C LEU A 213 19.96 2.24 -2.70
N ASN A 214 19.47 1.18 -3.33
CA ASN A 214 20.30 0.24 -4.07
C ASN A 214 19.70 -0.15 -5.42
N GLN A 215 20.54 -0.23 -6.46
CA GLN A 215 20.13 -0.66 -7.81
C GLN A 215 18.98 0.19 -8.36
N ASN A 216 19.24 1.48 -8.57
CA ASN A 216 18.27 2.38 -9.21
C ASN A 216 18.78 2.77 -10.59
N ASN A 217 17.93 2.74 -11.62
CA ASN A 217 18.40 3.24 -12.92
C ASN A 217 18.41 4.77 -12.88
N GLU A 218 17.30 5.40 -12.53
CA GLU A 218 17.16 6.85 -12.52
C GLU A 218 16.61 7.35 -11.18
N LEU A 219 17.37 8.26 -10.55
CA LEU A 219 16.95 9.00 -9.37
C LEU A 219 16.97 10.50 -9.69
N HIS A 220 15.79 11.10 -9.78
CA HIS A 220 15.63 12.51 -10.11
C HIS A 220 15.94 13.44 -8.93
N SER A 221 15.41 13.16 -7.74
CA SER A 221 15.63 14.06 -6.60
C SER A 221 15.55 13.40 -5.23
N LEU A 222 16.57 13.65 -4.41
CA LEU A 222 16.54 13.52 -2.96
C LEU A 222 16.69 14.90 -2.31
N ASN A 223 15.68 15.34 -1.57
CA ASN A 223 15.61 16.69 -1.03
C ASN A 223 15.32 16.69 0.47
N LYS A 224 16.16 17.37 1.25
CA LYS A 224 16.06 17.48 2.72
C LYS A 224 16.09 16.11 3.38
N THR A 225 17.28 15.53 3.41
CA THR A 225 17.53 14.30 4.17
C THR A 225 18.42 14.62 5.36
N THR A 226 18.05 14.16 6.55
CA THR A 226 18.93 14.33 7.71
C THR A 226 20.10 13.36 7.58
N GLU A 227 19.81 12.07 7.44
CA GLU A 227 20.83 11.02 7.36
C GLU A 227 20.56 10.09 6.18
N LEU A 228 21.58 9.90 5.34
CA LEU A 228 21.61 8.90 4.28
C LEU A 228 22.83 7.98 4.48
N HIS A 229 22.57 6.72 4.83
CA HIS A 229 23.61 5.74 5.10
C HIS A 229 24.27 5.20 3.82
N SER A 230 23.48 4.81 2.82
CA SER A 230 24.06 4.25 1.59
C SER A 230 23.22 4.53 0.36
N LEU A 231 23.88 5.06 -0.67
CA LEU A 231 23.40 5.13 -2.05
C LEU A 231 24.37 4.34 -2.95
N ASN A 232 23.88 3.26 -3.53
CA ASN A 232 24.71 2.29 -4.26
C ASN A 232 24.09 1.92 -5.61
N LYS A 233 24.92 1.81 -6.65
CA LYS A 233 24.52 1.37 -8.00
C LYS A 233 23.37 2.21 -8.54
N THR A 234 23.67 3.45 -8.89
CA THR A 234 22.72 4.33 -9.57
C THR A 234 23.26 4.69 -10.94
N THR A 235 22.48 4.46 -12.00
CA THR A 235 22.94 4.84 -13.34
C THR A 235 22.92 6.36 -13.47
N GLU A 236 21.79 7.00 -13.20
CA GLU A 236 21.65 8.45 -13.30
C GLU A 236 21.06 9.04 -12.02
N LEU A 237 21.76 10.02 -11.46
CA LEU A 237 21.37 10.77 -10.28
C LEU A 237 21.34 12.27 -10.59
N HIS A 238 20.14 12.84 -10.69
CA HIS A 238 19.98 14.23 -11.09
C HIS A 238 20.26 15.22 -9.94
N SER A 239 19.70 14.99 -8.75
CA SER A 239 19.86 15.96 -7.66
C SER A 239 19.86 15.34 -6.26
N LEU A 240 20.90 15.66 -5.49
CA LEU A 240 20.95 15.54 -4.05
C LEU A 240 20.99 16.95 -3.44
N ASN A 241 20.02 17.31 -2.62
CA ASN A 241 19.89 18.66 -2.09
C ASN A 241 19.58 18.69 -0.58
N GLN A 242 20.38 19.42 0.18
CA GLN A 242 20.24 19.59 1.63
C GLN A 242 20.31 18.25 2.37
N ILE A 243 21.47 17.59 2.30
CA ILE A 243 21.77 16.38 3.07
C ILE A 243 22.59 16.80 4.29
N THR A 244 22.18 16.43 5.50
CA THR A 244 23.00 16.73 6.68
C THR A 244 24.18 15.79 6.72
N GLU A 245 23.92 14.49 6.76
CA GLU A 245 24.93 13.45 6.82
C GLU A 245 24.76 12.42 5.69
N LEU A 246 25.85 12.20 4.94
CA LEU A 246 25.93 11.23 3.87
C LEU A 246 27.10 10.28 4.11
N HIS A 247 26.80 9.04 4.43
CA HIS A 247 27.82 8.05 4.79
C HIS A 247 28.52 7.45 3.57
N SER A 248 27.76 6.95 2.59
CA SER A 248 28.35 6.27 1.42
C SER A 248 27.62 6.56 0.11
N LEU A 249 28.38 7.00 -0.88
CA LEU A 249 28.01 7.08 -2.30
C LEU A 249 28.92 6.15 -3.12
N LYS A 250 28.32 5.15 -3.79
CA LYS A 250 29.07 4.11 -4.51
C LYS A 250 28.46 3.77 -5.87
N GLU A 251 29.32 3.60 -6.88
CA GLU A 251 28.92 3.11 -8.21
C GLU A 251 27.81 3.98 -8.83
N ILE A 252 28.03 5.30 -8.90
CA ILE A 252 27.14 6.24 -9.59
C ILE A 252 27.73 6.55 -10.97
N THR A 253 27.02 6.21 -12.05
CA THR A 253 27.54 6.49 -13.40
C THR A 253 27.51 7.99 -13.66
N GLU A 254 26.36 8.64 -13.51
CA GLU A 254 26.18 10.08 -13.73
C GLU A 254 25.55 10.76 -12.52
N LEU A 255 26.20 11.81 -12.02
CA LEU A 255 25.72 12.69 -10.95
C LEU A 255 25.65 14.14 -11.44
N HIS A 256 24.44 14.66 -11.65
CA HIS A 256 24.26 16.02 -12.17
C HIS A 256 24.47 17.10 -11.12
N SER A 257 23.87 16.96 -9.93
CA SER A 257 23.98 17.98 -8.89
C SER A 257 24.03 17.42 -7.47
N LEU A 258 25.04 17.85 -6.73
CA LEU A 258 25.15 17.67 -5.28
C LEU A 258 25.23 19.05 -4.60
N ASN A 259 24.20 19.41 -3.83
CA ASN A 259 24.03 20.74 -3.24
C ASN A 259 23.80 20.66 -1.73
N LYS A 260 24.65 21.35 -0.95
CA LYS A 260 24.56 21.42 0.52
C LYS A 260 24.56 20.05 1.17
N THR A 261 25.73 19.44 1.22
CA THR A 261 26.01 18.30 2.10
C THR A 261 26.87 18.78 3.27
N THR A 262 26.41 18.59 4.51
CA THR A 262 27.22 19.03 5.66
C THR A 262 28.41 18.09 5.84
N GLU A 263 28.14 16.78 5.92
CA GLU A 263 29.16 15.74 6.11
C GLU A 263 29.04 14.66 5.02
N LEU A 264 30.15 14.36 4.34
CA LEU A 264 30.28 13.27 3.37
C LEU A 264 31.43 12.35 3.77
N HIS A 265 31.11 11.12 4.19
CA HIS A 265 32.11 10.19 4.71
C HIS A 265 32.88 9.42 3.61
N SER A 266 32.18 8.85 2.62
CA SER A 266 32.78 8.05 1.55
C SER A 266 32.15 8.31 0.19
N LEU A 267 33.01 8.58 -0.81
CA LEU A 267 32.66 8.69 -2.22
C LEU A 267 33.56 7.76 -3.04
N ASN A 268 32.99 6.80 -3.78
CA ASN A 268 33.73 5.76 -4.49
C ASN A 268 33.12 5.39 -5.85
N GLN A 269 33.96 5.31 -6.90
CA GLN A 269 33.57 4.86 -8.24
C GLN A 269 32.40 5.66 -8.85
N ASN A 270 32.57 6.98 -8.93
CA ASN A 270 31.66 7.84 -9.68
C ASN A 270 32.31 8.30 -10.99
N THR A 271 31.63 8.13 -12.12
CA THR A 271 32.23 8.35 -13.44
C THR A 271 32.13 9.81 -13.85
N GLU A 272 30.95 10.41 -13.71
CA GLU A 272 30.69 11.80 -14.12
C GLU A 272 30.00 12.60 -13.02
N LEU A 273 30.56 13.77 -12.68
CA LEU A 273 29.99 14.74 -11.74
C LEU A 273 29.93 16.11 -12.41
N HIS A 274 28.72 16.65 -12.63
CA HIS A 274 28.55 17.93 -13.34
C HIS A 274 28.57 19.16 -12.43
N SER A 275 27.96 19.10 -11.25
CA SER A 275 27.86 20.25 -10.33
C SER A 275 27.97 19.85 -8.86
N LEU A 276 28.85 20.55 -8.14
CA LEU A 276 29.10 20.38 -6.71
C LEU A 276 29.06 21.76 -6.03
N ASN A 277 28.15 21.97 -5.08
CA ASN A 277 27.99 23.25 -4.40
C ASN A 277 27.85 23.09 -2.88
N GLN A 278 28.69 23.81 -2.13
CA GLN A 278 28.70 23.89 -0.66
C GLN A 278 28.72 22.52 0.02
N ASN A 279 29.92 21.94 0.17
CA ASN A 279 30.15 20.83 1.09
C ASN A 279 31.09 21.27 2.21
N THR A 280 30.73 20.98 3.45
CA THR A 280 31.47 21.49 4.62
C THR A 280 32.59 20.54 5.02
N GLU A 281 32.33 19.22 5.02
CA GLU A 281 33.31 18.20 5.41
C GLU A 281 33.26 16.96 4.48
N LEU A 282 34.43 16.57 3.95
CA LEU A 282 34.63 15.39 3.10
C LEU A 282 35.75 14.52 3.70
N HIS A 283 35.41 13.32 4.17
CA HIS A 283 36.37 12.48 4.92
C HIS A 283 37.18 11.51 4.03
N SER A 284 36.61 11.00 2.92
CA SER A 284 37.37 10.12 2.02
C SER A 284 36.88 10.11 0.57
N LEU A 285 37.83 10.05 -0.36
CA LEU A 285 37.64 9.90 -1.81
C LEU A 285 38.53 8.73 -2.28
N LYS A 286 37.95 7.75 -2.98
CA LYS A 286 38.69 6.62 -3.60
C LYS A 286 38.18 6.35 -5.01
#